data_AF-A0A9D0VKV1-F1
#
_entry.id   AF-A0A9D0VKV1-F1
#
_cell.length_a   1.000
_cell.length_b   1.000
_cell.length_c   1.000
_cell.angle_alpha   90.00
_cell.angle_beta   90.00
_cell.angle_gamma   90.00
#
_symmetry.space_group_name_H-M   'P 1'
#
loop_
_entity.id
_entity.type
_entity.pdbx_description
1 polymer ?
#
loop_
_entity_poly.entity_id
_entity_poly.type
_entity_poly.pdbx_seq_one_letter_code
_entity_poly.pdbx_strand_id
1 'polypeptide(L)'
;MIPQWMRERDWALLGLLLCLNVGSAYTTILGARQIMPTHEMADILGATVQITLFLMLSGFAVNGAPIRKWIVVAIFAGLSIYTSFFTYYEQLAQDADSRSQLDTALQAHSAFVSSTGYQSARSQADALMKEAEALFELAEQEKRRGSSSGVSGYGPVAKKYAKEGSEKKIEAERLAADVERFAPRFEFDVEGMLPEEVYRKDLEAWQLIPADWKVGVAQPERDGYVDMKAEVRLLTPYQRIREGDLPALTALGLATLVDGIAIFLGTAIRARQRPVVEAWSQGLAGVIGQVKNSAAVV
;
A
#
# COMPACT_ATOMS: atom_id res chain seq x y z
N MET A 1 -17.68 39.94 -32.15
CA MET A 1 -19.12 39.86 -31.83
C MET A 1 -19.33 38.58 -31.03
N ILE A 2 -19.57 38.66 -29.72
CA ILE A 2 -19.71 37.46 -28.87
C ILE A 2 -21.09 36.84 -29.13
N PRO A 3 -21.19 35.53 -29.50
CA PRO A 3 -22.45 34.84 -29.73
C PRO A 3 -23.41 34.97 -28.53
N GLN A 4 -24.73 35.08 -28.77
CA GLN A 4 -25.73 35.23 -27.70
C GLN A 4 -25.66 34.11 -26.66
N TRP A 5 -25.42 32.86 -27.09
CA TRP A 5 -25.25 31.71 -26.20
C TRP A 5 -24.05 31.81 -25.25
N MET A 6 -23.03 32.61 -25.58
CA MET A 6 -21.90 32.91 -24.68
C MET A 6 -22.25 34.00 -23.66
N ARG A 7 -23.20 34.90 -23.96
CA ARG A 7 -23.60 35.98 -23.04
C ARG A 7 -24.58 35.53 -21.96
N GLU A 8 -25.33 34.46 -22.21
CA GLU A 8 -26.36 33.93 -21.29
C GLU A 8 -25.83 32.87 -20.32
N ARG A 9 -24.57 32.46 -20.49
CA ARG A 9 -23.94 31.43 -19.67
C ARG A 9 -23.35 32.02 -18.40
N ASP A 10 -23.56 31.32 -17.29
CA ASP A 10 -22.95 31.65 -16.02
C ASP A 10 -21.47 31.24 -16.01
N TRP A 11 -20.61 32.16 -16.45
CA TRP A 11 -19.16 31.95 -16.52
C TRP A 11 -18.52 31.69 -15.16
N ALA A 12 -19.11 32.20 -14.08
CA ALA A 12 -18.61 31.93 -12.73
C ALA A 12 -18.84 30.46 -12.35
N LEU A 13 -20.05 29.93 -12.56
CA LEU A 13 -20.35 28.51 -12.32
C LEU A 13 -19.57 27.58 -13.26
N LEU A 14 -19.38 27.97 -14.53
CA LEU A 14 -18.55 27.22 -15.47
C LEU A 14 -17.08 27.20 -15.08
N GLY A 15 -16.54 28.34 -14.61
CA GLY A 15 -15.18 28.42 -14.08
C GLY A 15 -14.99 27.52 -12.86
N LEU A 16 -15.96 27.52 -11.93
CA LEU A 16 -15.91 26.68 -10.75
C LEU A 16 -16.04 25.18 -11.09
N LEU A 17 -16.91 24.84 -12.04
CA LEU A 17 -17.00 23.48 -12.59
C LEU A 17 -15.69 23.05 -13.25
N LEU A 18 -15.03 23.93 -14.00
CA LEU A 18 -13.73 23.64 -14.61
C LEU A 18 -12.66 23.38 -13.55
N CYS A 19 -12.55 24.22 -12.52
CA CYS A 19 -11.59 24.02 -11.43
C CYS A 19 -11.81 22.68 -10.72
N LEU A 20 -13.06 22.33 -10.40
CA LEU A 20 -13.39 21.03 -9.80
C LEU A 20 -13.07 19.87 -10.73
N ASN A 21 -13.35 20.01 -12.03
CA ASN A 21 -13.07 18.96 -13.00
C ASN A 21 -11.57 18.73 -13.18
N VAL A 22 -10.75 19.79 -13.16
CA VAL A 22 -9.28 19.68 -13.20
C VAL A 22 -8.75 18.96 -11.95
N GLY A 23 -9.25 19.31 -10.76
CA GLY A 23 -8.91 18.60 -9.52
C GLY A 23 -9.32 17.13 -9.54
N SER A 24 -10.57 16.85 -9.95
CA SER A 24 -11.10 15.49 -10.11
C SER A 24 -10.32 14.70 -11.17
N ALA A 25 -9.84 15.35 -12.24
CA ALA A 25 -9.01 14.71 -13.25
C ALA A 25 -7.65 14.29 -12.75
N TYR A 26 -7.01 15.12 -11.93
CA TYR A 26 -5.77 14.74 -11.27
C TYR A 26 -5.95 13.46 -10.43
N THR A 27 -6.98 13.39 -9.59
CA THR A 27 -7.23 12.22 -8.74
C THR A 27 -7.69 10.98 -9.52
N THR A 28 -8.48 11.17 -10.57
CA THR A 28 -8.92 10.10 -11.48
C THR A 28 -7.74 9.47 -12.20
N ILE A 29 -6.81 10.30 -12.72
CA ILE A 29 -5.62 9.81 -13.44
C ILE A 29 -4.69 9.05 -12.49
N LEU A 30 -4.38 9.60 -11.32
CA LEU A 30 -3.54 8.92 -10.33
C LEU A 30 -4.14 7.58 -9.92
N GLY A 31 -5.45 7.56 -9.68
CA GLY A 31 -6.14 6.34 -9.29
C GLY A 31 -6.18 5.31 -10.41
N ALA A 32 -6.41 5.74 -11.65
CA ALA A 32 -6.36 4.88 -12.82
C ALA A 32 -4.96 4.25 -13.00
N ARG A 33 -3.88 4.99 -12.69
CA ARG A 33 -2.50 4.48 -12.75
C ARG A 33 -2.22 3.39 -11.72
N GLN A 34 -2.97 3.35 -10.61
CA GLN A 34 -2.85 2.26 -9.65
C GLN A 34 -3.49 0.97 -10.17
N ILE A 35 -4.47 1.06 -11.07
CA ILE A 35 -5.31 -0.06 -11.53
C ILE A 35 -4.85 -0.61 -12.89
N MET A 36 -4.37 0.27 -13.77
CA MET A 36 -4.04 -0.07 -15.15
C MET A 36 -2.61 -0.61 -15.31
N PRO A 37 -2.37 -1.52 -16.26
CA PRO A 37 -1.05 -2.11 -16.51
C PRO A 37 -0.04 -1.12 -17.13
N THR A 38 -0.52 -0.06 -17.79
CA THR A 38 0.34 0.97 -18.39
C THR A 38 -0.12 2.36 -18.03
N HIS A 39 0.83 3.26 -17.74
CA HIS A 39 0.55 4.64 -17.36
C HIS A 39 -0.16 5.42 -18.49
N GLU A 40 0.16 5.14 -19.75
CA GLU A 40 -0.46 5.81 -20.90
C GLU A 40 -1.96 5.52 -20.99
N MET A 41 -2.38 4.26 -20.78
CA MET A 41 -3.80 3.90 -20.77
C MET A 41 -4.55 4.56 -19.61
N ALA A 42 -3.93 4.66 -18.44
CA ALA A 42 -4.51 5.34 -17.28
C ALA A 42 -4.76 6.83 -17.55
N ASP A 43 -3.77 7.51 -18.13
CA ASP A 43 -3.85 8.94 -18.45
C ASP A 43 -4.96 9.21 -19.48
N ILE A 44 -5.01 8.39 -20.54
CA ILE A 44 -6.05 8.49 -21.57
C ILE A 44 -7.44 8.24 -20.97
N LEU A 45 -7.59 7.21 -20.13
CA LEU A 45 -8.86 6.91 -19.48
C LEU A 45 -9.30 8.08 -18.58
N GLY A 46 -8.43 8.54 -17.69
CA GLY A 46 -8.74 9.61 -16.75
C GLY A 46 -9.11 10.91 -17.45
N ALA A 47 -8.34 11.30 -18.47
CA ALA A 47 -8.65 12.47 -19.29
C ALA A 47 -9.99 12.30 -20.03
N THR A 48 -10.24 11.14 -20.63
CA THR A 48 -11.49 10.86 -21.35
C THR A 48 -12.70 10.94 -20.42
N VAL A 49 -12.60 10.37 -19.22
CA VAL A 49 -13.69 10.39 -18.23
C VAL A 49 -14.05 11.82 -17.88
N GLN A 50 -13.05 12.65 -17.62
CA GLN A 50 -13.25 13.99 -17.10
C GLN A 50 -13.66 15.00 -18.16
N ILE A 51 -13.09 14.91 -19.37
CA ILE A 51 -13.54 15.70 -20.52
C ILE A 51 -15.00 15.38 -20.82
N THR A 52 -15.38 14.10 -20.79
CA THR A 52 -16.77 13.69 -21.02
C THR A 52 -17.71 14.25 -19.95
N LEU A 53 -17.34 14.12 -18.66
CA LEU A 53 -18.12 14.70 -17.56
C LEU A 53 -18.25 16.21 -17.68
N PHE A 54 -17.16 16.93 -17.97
CA PHE A 54 -17.18 18.37 -18.15
C PHE A 54 -18.11 18.78 -19.29
N LEU A 55 -17.99 18.17 -20.47
CA LEU A 55 -18.81 18.49 -21.64
C LEU A 55 -20.29 18.21 -21.39
N MET A 56 -20.61 17.11 -20.70
CA MET A 56 -21.98 16.79 -20.31
C MET A 56 -22.52 17.79 -19.28
N LEU A 57 -21.82 18.01 -18.16
CA LEU A 57 -22.29 18.86 -17.05
C LEU A 57 -22.41 20.33 -17.45
N SER A 58 -21.46 20.85 -18.21
CA SER A 58 -21.46 22.22 -18.72
C SER A 58 -22.58 22.49 -19.75
N GLY A 59 -23.15 21.45 -20.36
CA GLY A 59 -24.15 21.58 -21.43
C GLY A 59 -23.57 21.84 -22.82
N PHE A 60 -22.29 21.52 -23.05
CA PHE A 60 -21.71 21.53 -24.40
C PHE A 60 -22.11 20.30 -25.22
N ALA A 61 -22.48 19.19 -24.57
CA ALA A 61 -22.86 17.94 -25.23
C ALA A 61 -24.28 17.46 -24.87
N VAL A 62 -24.95 16.81 -25.84
CA VAL A 62 -26.21 16.06 -25.67
C VAL A 62 -27.36 16.91 -25.09
N ASN A 63 -27.57 18.11 -25.65
CA ASN A 63 -28.67 19.00 -25.20
C ASN A 63 -30.07 18.49 -25.59
N GLY A 64 -30.20 17.73 -26.67
CA GLY A 64 -31.49 17.21 -27.17
C GLY A 64 -31.96 15.89 -26.54
N ALA A 65 -31.17 15.23 -25.69
CA ALA A 65 -31.51 13.92 -25.12
C ALA A 65 -31.24 13.87 -23.61
N PRO A 66 -32.13 14.44 -22.77
CA PRO A 66 -31.90 14.62 -21.34
C PRO A 66 -31.64 13.30 -20.59
N ILE A 67 -32.36 12.24 -20.92
CA ILE A 67 -32.21 10.93 -20.26
C ILE A 67 -30.85 10.32 -20.59
N ARG A 68 -30.46 10.29 -21.88
CA ARG A 68 -29.17 9.75 -22.32
C ARG A 68 -28.01 10.51 -21.70
N LYS A 69 -28.09 11.84 -21.62
CA LYS A 69 -27.11 12.69 -20.93
C LYS A 69 -26.89 12.24 -19.49
N TRP A 70 -27.97 12.05 -18.71
CA TRP A 70 -27.86 11.68 -17.30
C TRP A 70 -27.36 10.25 -17.10
N ILE A 71 -27.69 9.32 -18.00
CA ILE A 71 -27.09 7.97 -17.99
C ILE A 71 -25.58 8.05 -18.18
N VAL A 72 -25.11 8.83 -19.16
CA VAL A 72 -23.66 9.02 -19.39
C VAL A 72 -23.01 9.66 -18.17
N VAL A 73 -23.61 10.72 -17.60
CA VAL A 73 -23.08 11.35 -16.38
C VAL A 73 -22.98 10.34 -15.24
N ALA A 74 -24.00 9.50 -15.01
CA ALA A 74 -23.98 8.50 -13.94
C ALA A 74 -22.86 7.46 -14.14
N ILE A 75 -22.68 6.95 -15.36
CA ILE A 75 -21.62 5.96 -15.68
C ILE A 75 -20.24 6.57 -15.46
N PHE A 76 -19.99 7.74 -16.03
CA PHE A 76 -18.68 8.38 -15.96
C PHE A 76 -18.35 8.91 -14.58
N ALA A 77 -19.35 9.38 -13.81
CA ALA A 77 -19.17 9.73 -12.40
C ALA A 77 -18.85 8.48 -11.57
N GLY A 78 -19.51 7.35 -11.83
CA GLY A 78 -19.16 6.07 -11.19
C GLY A 78 -17.69 5.68 -11.43
N LEU A 79 -17.20 5.80 -12.66
CA LEU A 79 -15.80 5.55 -13.00
C LEU A 79 -14.83 6.55 -12.33
N SER A 80 -15.20 7.83 -12.30
CA SER A 80 -14.42 8.90 -11.65
C SER A 80 -14.33 8.70 -10.13
N ILE A 81 -15.45 8.38 -9.46
CA ILE A 81 -15.48 8.03 -8.04
C ILE A 81 -14.64 6.79 -7.76
N TYR A 82 -14.81 5.73 -8.55
CA TYR A 82 -14.08 4.48 -8.35
C TYR A 82 -12.57 4.66 -8.50
N THR A 83 -12.11 5.39 -9.51
CA THR A 83 -10.68 5.67 -9.69
C THR A 83 -10.16 6.64 -8.65
N SER A 84 -10.83 7.75 -8.38
CA SER A 84 -10.40 8.73 -7.37
C SER A 84 -10.36 8.15 -5.95
N PHE A 85 -11.21 7.17 -5.63
CA PHE A 85 -11.16 6.43 -4.38
C PHE A 85 -9.76 5.89 -4.09
N PHE A 86 -9.10 5.30 -5.08
CA PHE A 86 -7.77 4.71 -4.91
C PHE A 86 -6.72 5.74 -4.50
N THR A 87 -6.77 6.92 -5.11
CA THR A 87 -5.87 8.03 -4.77
C THR A 87 -6.12 8.52 -3.35
N TYR A 88 -7.37 8.74 -2.96
CA TYR A 88 -7.70 9.20 -1.62
C TYR A 88 -7.40 8.14 -0.56
N TYR A 89 -7.65 6.87 -0.88
CA TYR A 89 -7.36 5.76 0.02
C TYR A 89 -5.86 5.65 0.26
N GLU A 90 -5.05 5.66 -0.80
CA GLU A 90 -3.59 5.66 -0.67
C GLU A 90 -3.12 6.83 0.20
N GLN A 91 -3.59 8.05 -0.05
CA GLN A 91 -3.21 9.23 0.75
C GLN A 91 -3.60 9.13 2.23
N LEU A 92 -4.71 8.47 2.54
CA LEU A 92 -5.21 8.33 3.92
C LEU A 92 -4.62 7.12 4.64
N ALA A 93 -4.26 6.08 3.90
CA ALA A 93 -3.77 4.80 4.45
C ALA A 93 -2.24 4.70 4.43
N GLN A 94 -1.52 5.54 3.70
CA GLN A 94 -0.07 5.43 3.44
C GLN A 94 0.76 5.17 4.71
N ASP A 95 0.52 5.92 5.78
CA ASP A 95 1.28 5.80 7.03
C ASP A 95 0.85 4.57 7.86
N ALA A 96 -0.41 4.16 7.76
CA ALA A 96 -0.94 3.03 8.50
C ALA A 96 -0.56 1.69 7.83
N ASP A 97 -0.70 1.62 6.51
CA ASP A 97 -0.35 0.44 5.71
C ASP A 97 1.16 0.21 5.71
N SER A 98 1.99 1.26 5.59
CA SER A 98 3.45 1.12 5.65
C SER A 98 3.93 0.58 7.00
N ARG A 99 3.36 1.06 8.11
CA ARG A 99 3.65 0.53 9.45
C ARG A 99 3.16 -0.91 9.62
N SER A 100 1.93 -1.21 9.20
CA SER A 100 1.36 -2.56 9.31
C SER A 100 2.15 -3.59 8.49
N GLN A 101 2.61 -3.20 7.30
CA GLN A 101 3.44 -4.07 6.45
C GLN A 101 4.84 -4.27 7.07
N LEU A 102 5.44 -3.23 7.64
CA LEU A 102 6.71 -3.35 8.36
C LEU A 102 6.58 -4.25 9.59
N ASP A 103 5.51 -4.11 10.37
CA ASP A 103 5.24 -4.95 11.54
C ASP A 103 5.08 -6.42 11.14
N THR A 104 4.41 -6.68 10.02
CA THR A 104 4.26 -8.05 9.48
C THR A 104 5.61 -8.61 9.05
N ALA A 105 6.42 -7.84 8.33
CA ALA A 105 7.77 -8.24 7.93
C ALA A 105 8.68 -8.49 9.16
N LEU A 106 8.60 -7.66 10.19
CA LEU A 106 9.32 -7.83 11.46
C LEU A 106 8.91 -9.11 12.18
N GLN A 107 7.61 -9.38 12.27
CA GLN A 107 7.10 -10.61 12.87
C GLN A 107 7.57 -11.85 12.09
N ALA A 108 7.47 -11.81 10.75
CA ALA A 108 7.93 -12.89 9.89
C ALA A 108 9.45 -13.14 10.03
N HIS A 109 10.26 -12.07 10.03
CA HIS A 109 11.69 -12.16 10.24
C HIS A 109 12.04 -12.74 11.62
N SER A 110 11.38 -12.26 12.69
CA SER A 110 11.59 -12.78 14.04
C SER A 110 11.22 -14.26 14.17
N ALA A 111 10.11 -14.67 13.56
CA ALA A 111 9.67 -16.06 13.51
C ALA A 111 10.69 -16.92 12.74
N PHE A 112 11.15 -16.44 11.58
CA PHE A 112 12.18 -17.09 10.78
C PHE A 112 13.47 -17.28 11.60
N VAL A 113 14.04 -16.22 12.17
CA VAL A 113 15.27 -16.28 12.98
C VAL A 113 15.10 -17.27 14.15
N SER A 114 13.96 -17.23 14.85
CA SER A 114 13.68 -18.12 15.99
C SER A 114 13.52 -19.59 15.60
N SER A 115 13.04 -19.86 14.39
CA SER A 115 12.86 -21.22 13.87
C SER A 115 14.17 -21.85 13.40
N THR A 116 15.13 -21.04 12.94
CA THR A 116 16.43 -21.52 12.49
C THR A 116 17.30 -22.02 13.64
N GLY A 117 18.21 -22.94 13.33
CA GLY A 117 19.24 -23.39 14.27
C GLY A 117 20.17 -22.28 14.79
N TYR A 118 20.12 -21.06 14.25
CA TYR A 118 20.97 -19.93 14.62
C TYR A 118 20.90 -19.58 16.11
N GLN A 119 19.69 -19.36 16.64
CA GLN A 119 19.50 -19.01 18.06
C GLN A 119 19.92 -20.17 18.98
N SER A 120 19.62 -21.41 18.56
CA SER A 120 20.03 -22.62 19.26
C SER A 120 21.57 -22.73 19.32
N ALA A 121 22.24 -22.59 18.18
CA ALA A 121 23.70 -22.65 18.08
C ALA A 121 24.38 -21.57 18.91
N ARG A 122 23.85 -20.34 18.93
CA ARG A 122 24.32 -19.26 19.80
C ARG A 122 24.20 -19.63 21.27
N SER A 123 23.02 -20.10 21.68
CA SER A 123 22.79 -20.51 23.08
C SER A 123 23.68 -21.69 23.50
N GLN A 124 23.95 -22.62 22.59
CA GLN A 124 24.81 -23.78 22.83
C GLN A 124 26.28 -23.36 22.93
N ALA A 125 26.75 -22.44 22.10
CA ALA A 125 28.09 -21.88 22.19
C ALA A 125 28.32 -21.21 23.57
N ASP A 126 27.37 -20.37 24.00
CA ASP A 126 27.43 -19.71 25.32
C ASP A 126 27.41 -20.71 26.48
N ALA A 127 26.58 -21.76 26.39
CA ALA A 127 26.50 -22.81 27.40
C ALA A 127 27.80 -23.61 27.49
N LEU A 128 28.35 -24.05 26.36
CA LEU A 128 29.61 -24.78 26.30
C LEU A 128 30.79 -23.94 26.80
N MET A 129 30.81 -22.64 26.52
CA MET A 129 31.84 -21.73 27.03
C MET A 129 31.78 -21.62 28.56
N LYS A 130 30.59 -21.44 29.14
CA LYS A 130 30.40 -21.42 30.60
C LYS A 130 30.78 -22.75 31.26
N GLU A 131 30.44 -23.88 30.64
CA GLU A 131 30.85 -25.19 31.13
C GLU A 131 32.37 -25.38 31.07
N ALA A 132 33.02 -24.91 30.01
CA ALA A 132 34.47 -24.93 29.90
C ALA A 132 35.15 -24.09 31.00
N GLU A 133 34.64 -22.87 31.25
CA GLU A 133 35.12 -22.00 32.33
C GLU A 133 34.99 -22.68 33.70
N ALA A 134 33.83 -23.26 34.01
CA ALA A 134 33.61 -23.98 35.25
C ALA A 134 34.57 -25.18 35.42
N LEU A 135 34.86 -25.91 34.35
CA LEU A 135 35.82 -27.02 34.37
C LEU A 135 37.26 -26.53 34.59
N PHE A 136 37.65 -25.41 33.99
CA PHE A 136 38.97 -24.82 34.24
C PHE A 136 39.11 -24.32 35.69
N GLU A 137 38.06 -23.74 36.27
CA GLU A 137 38.04 -23.36 37.68
C GLU A 137 38.20 -24.57 38.60
N LEU A 138 37.46 -25.65 38.36
CA LEU A 138 37.60 -26.91 39.12
C LEU A 138 39.01 -27.49 39.00
N ALA A 139 39.60 -27.45 37.81
CA ALA A 139 40.95 -27.93 37.58
C ALA A 139 42.00 -27.12 38.37
N GLU A 140 41.84 -25.80 38.43
CA GLU A 140 42.73 -24.92 39.20
C GLU A 140 42.52 -25.07 40.72
N GLN A 141 41.28 -25.29 41.17
CA GLN A 141 40.98 -25.61 42.57
C GLN A 141 41.66 -26.91 43.01
N GLU A 142 41.56 -27.97 42.20
CA GLU A 142 42.20 -29.25 42.49
C GLU A 142 43.74 -29.17 42.47
N LYS A 143 44.31 -28.39 41.56
CA LYS A 143 45.74 -28.06 41.57
C LYS A 143 46.17 -27.36 42.87
N ARG A 144 45.38 -26.38 43.34
CA ARG A 144 45.65 -25.67 44.61
C ARG A 144 45.55 -26.62 45.82
N ARG A 145 44.57 -27.52 45.84
CA ARG A 145 44.41 -28.54 46.88
C ARG A 145 45.55 -29.57 46.88
N GLY A 146 45.96 -30.06 45.71
CA GLY A 146 47.11 -30.96 45.57
C GLY A 146 48.43 -30.32 46.04
N SER A 147 48.61 -29.02 45.79
CA SER A 147 49.73 -28.24 46.32
C SER A 147 49.72 -28.18 47.86
N SER A 148 48.53 -28.07 48.48
CA SER A 148 48.40 -28.03 49.94
C SER A 148 48.58 -29.39 50.65
N SER A 149 48.42 -30.50 49.94
CA SER A 149 48.57 -31.87 50.48
C SER A 149 49.98 -32.46 50.31
N GLY A 150 50.93 -31.70 49.74
CA GLY A 150 52.31 -32.16 49.53
C GLY A 150 52.50 -33.08 48.31
N VAL A 151 51.44 -33.32 47.53
CA VAL A 151 51.54 -34.06 46.25
C VAL A 151 51.99 -33.08 45.17
N SER A 152 53.28 -33.09 44.83
CA SER A 152 53.85 -32.21 43.81
C SER A 152 53.28 -32.51 42.41
N GLY A 153 52.36 -31.67 41.92
CA GLY A 153 52.00 -31.59 40.52
C GLY A 153 50.50 -31.47 40.22
N TYR A 154 50.20 -31.22 38.94
CA TYR A 154 48.84 -31.22 38.39
C TYR A 154 48.30 -32.66 38.38
N GLY A 155 47.53 -33.02 39.41
CA GLY A 155 47.02 -34.37 39.61
C GLY A 155 46.14 -34.88 38.45
N PRO A 156 45.90 -36.21 38.36
CA PRO A 156 45.12 -36.80 37.26
C PRO A 156 43.69 -36.25 37.16
N VAL A 157 43.08 -35.85 38.28
CA VAL A 157 41.75 -35.22 38.31
C VAL A 157 41.77 -33.83 37.68
N ALA A 158 42.75 -32.99 38.04
CA ALA A 158 42.93 -31.68 37.42
C ALA A 158 43.22 -31.79 35.91
N LYS A 159 44.02 -32.79 35.49
CA LYS A 159 44.26 -33.10 34.06
C LYS A 159 42.97 -33.47 33.32
N LYS A 160 42.10 -34.26 33.96
CA LYS A 160 40.81 -34.64 33.39
C LYS A 160 39.92 -33.42 33.17
N TYR A 161 39.73 -32.60 34.20
CA TYR A 161 38.90 -31.39 34.07
C TYR A 161 39.45 -30.39 33.05
N ALA A 162 40.78 -30.19 33.02
CA ALA A 162 41.39 -29.33 32.00
C ALA A 162 41.22 -29.86 30.58
N LYS A 163 41.29 -31.18 30.39
CA LYS A 163 41.06 -31.80 29.08
C LYS A 163 39.61 -31.65 28.64
N GLU A 164 38.65 -31.98 29.50
CA GLU A 164 37.21 -31.84 29.22
C GLU A 164 36.84 -30.37 28.97
N GLY A 165 37.40 -29.44 29.75
CA GLY A 165 37.22 -28.00 29.54
C GLY A 165 37.80 -27.53 28.21
N SER A 166 38.98 -28.04 27.81
CA SER A 166 39.57 -27.74 26.51
C SER A 166 38.74 -28.27 25.34
N GLU A 167 38.18 -29.48 25.46
CA GLU A 167 37.31 -30.07 24.42
C GLU A 167 36.04 -29.21 24.24
N LYS A 168 35.38 -28.85 25.34
CA LYS A 168 34.19 -27.98 25.31
C LYS A 168 34.49 -26.58 24.79
N LYS A 169 35.64 -26.01 25.15
CA LYS A 169 36.07 -24.69 24.65
C LYS A 169 36.27 -24.71 23.14
N ILE A 170 36.94 -25.73 22.60
CA ILE A 170 37.14 -25.88 21.15
C ILE A 170 35.79 -26.01 20.42
N GLU A 171 34.86 -26.77 20.98
CA GLU A 171 33.51 -26.91 20.43
C GLU A 171 32.72 -25.59 20.48
N ALA A 172 32.78 -24.87 21.59
CA ALA A 172 32.18 -23.55 21.76
C ALA A 172 32.74 -22.53 20.76
N GLU A 173 34.07 -22.47 20.61
CA GLU A 173 34.75 -21.57 19.66
C GLU A 173 34.37 -21.87 18.21
N ARG A 174 34.22 -23.15 17.86
CA ARG A 174 33.76 -23.55 16.52
C ARG A 174 32.33 -23.08 16.26
N LEU A 175 31.41 -23.33 17.19
CA LEU A 175 30.01 -22.90 17.07
C LEU A 175 29.90 -21.37 17.06
N ALA A 176 30.67 -20.68 17.90
CA ALA A 176 30.71 -19.21 17.95
C ALA A 176 31.22 -18.62 16.63
N ALA A 177 32.25 -19.21 16.01
CA ALA A 177 32.75 -18.78 14.71
C ALA A 177 31.69 -18.96 13.60
N ASP A 178 30.93 -20.05 13.63
CA ASP A 178 29.82 -20.26 12.70
C ASP A 178 28.68 -19.25 12.94
N VAL A 179 28.32 -18.98 14.20
CA VAL A 179 27.34 -17.95 14.57
C VAL A 179 27.78 -16.57 14.08
N GLU A 180 29.01 -16.15 14.36
CA GLU A 180 29.56 -14.86 13.94
C GLU A 180 29.59 -14.72 12.42
N ARG A 181 29.93 -15.80 11.71
CA ARG A 181 29.92 -15.83 10.23
C ARG A 181 28.52 -15.57 9.65
N PHE A 182 27.47 -16.08 10.31
CA PHE A 182 26.09 -15.93 9.82
C PHE A 182 25.34 -14.75 10.45
N ALA A 183 25.84 -14.14 11.53
CA ALA A 183 25.19 -13.04 12.23
C ALA A 183 24.72 -11.89 11.29
N PRO A 184 25.51 -11.41 10.30
CA PRO A 184 25.05 -10.35 9.40
C PRO A 184 23.82 -10.71 8.55
N ARG A 185 23.48 -12.00 8.44
CA ARG A 185 22.31 -12.50 7.70
C ARG A 185 21.05 -12.59 8.57
N PHE A 186 21.19 -12.55 9.89
CA PHE A 186 20.09 -12.66 10.85
C PHE A 186 19.92 -11.42 11.74
N GLU A 187 20.99 -10.63 11.91
CA GLU A 187 21.04 -9.44 12.77
C GLU A 187 21.19 -8.18 11.92
N PHE A 188 20.34 -8.03 10.92
CA PHE A 188 20.27 -6.79 10.15
C PHE A 188 19.14 -5.90 10.67
N ASP A 189 19.36 -4.59 10.58
CA ASP A 189 18.32 -3.63 10.90
C ASP A 189 17.19 -3.74 9.88
N VAL A 190 15.98 -4.01 10.36
CA VAL A 190 14.77 -4.08 9.52
C VAL A 190 14.15 -2.68 9.37
N GLU A 191 14.49 -1.74 10.26
CA GLU A 191 13.92 -0.41 10.25
C GLU A 191 14.32 0.33 8.96
N GLY A 192 13.31 0.81 8.22
CA GLY A 192 13.51 1.48 6.93
C GLY A 192 13.68 0.54 5.73
N MET A 193 13.62 -0.78 5.89
CA MET A 193 13.59 -1.73 4.76
C MET A 193 12.17 -1.93 4.24
N LEU A 194 12.06 -2.19 2.94
CA LEU A 194 10.78 -2.65 2.37
C LEU A 194 10.54 -4.12 2.74
N PRO A 195 9.28 -4.54 2.97
CA PRO A 195 8.96 -5.94 3.30
C PRO A 195 9.54 -6.97 2.31
N GLU A 196 9.55 -6.64 1.03
CA GLU A 196 10.13 -7.48 -0.04
C GLU A 196 11.66 -7.64 0.10
N GLU A 197 12.34 -6.62 0.64
CA GLU A 197 13.79 -6.68 0.91
C GLU A 197 14.10 -7.58 2.10
N VAL A 198 13.26 -7.53 3.14
CA VAL A 198 13.34 -8.42 4.30
C VAL A 198 13.16 -9.86 3.85
N TYR A 199 12.09 -10.13 3.08
CA TYR A 199 11.83 -11.45 2.50
C TYR A 199 13.04 -11.98 1.71
N ARG A 200 13.60 -11.16 0.81
CA ARG A 200 14.75 -11.57 -0.01
C ARG A 200 15.97 -11.89 0.84
N LYS A 201 16.26 -11.08 1.87
CA LYS A 201 17.38 -11.33 2.78
C LYS A 201 17.20 -12.62 3.57
N ASP A 202 16.00 -12.87 4.08
CA ASP A 202 15.70 -14.10 4.84
C ASP A 202 15.74 -15.33 3.93
N LEU A 203 15.26 -15.22 2.68
CA LEU A 203 15.39 -16.29 1.70
C LEU A 203 16.86 -16.58 1.37
N GLU A 204 17.69 -15.55 1.16
CA GLU A 204 19.13 -15.70 0.97
C GLU A 204 19.80 -16.35 2.19
N ALA A 205 19.45 -15.91 3.40
CA ALA A 205 19.95 -16.49 4.64
C ALA A 205 19.58 -17.99 4.73
N TRP A 206 18.32 -18.33 4.48
CA TRP A 206 17.85 -19.72 4.49
C TRP A 206 18.57 -20.57 3.44
N GLN A 207 18.92 -20.03 2.28
CA GLN A 207 19.68 -20.78 1.26
C GLN A 207 21.11 -21.08 1.71
N LEU A 208 21.75 -20.15 2.43
CA LEU A 208 23.16 -20.20 2.79
C LEU A 208 23.48 -20.91 4.11
N ILE A 209 22.53 -21.04 5.04
CA ILE A 209 22.80 -21.66 6.34
C ILE A 209 23.13 -23.17 6.25
N PRO A 210 23.85 -23.72 7.25
CA PRO A 210 24.14 -25.15 7.34
C PRO A 210 22.88 -26.03 7.33
N ALA A 211 22.97 -27.23 6.76
CA ALA A 211 21.81 -28.13 6.60
C ALA A 211 21.21 -28.61 7.93
N ASP A 212 22.06 -28.79 8.94
CA ASP A 212 21.69 -29.11 10.32
C ASP A 212 20.88 -27.98 10.98
N TRP A 213 21.07 -26.73 10.57
CA TRP A 213 20.28 -25.59 11.06
C TRP A 213 18.94 -25.41 10.35
N LYS A 214 18.70 -26.16 9.25
CA LYS A 214 17.45 -26.14 8.47
C LYS A 214 16.47 -27.24 8.86
N VAL A 215 16.85 -28.17 9.74
CA VAL A 215 16.01 -29.33 10.07
C VAL A 215 14.69 -28.86 10.69
N GLY A 216 13.58 -29.11 9.99
CA GLY A 216 12.24 -28.69 10.43
C GLY A 216 11.91 -27.20 10.16
N VAL A 217 12.79 -26.47 9.49
CA VAL A 217 12.61 -25.04 9.17
C VAL A 217 12.03 -24.91 7.77
N ALA A 218 10.79 -24.42 7.68
CA ALA A 218 10.17 -24.11 6.39
C ALA A 218 10.95 -23.03 5.65
N GLN A 219 10.94 -23.10 4.32
CA GLN A 219 11.46 -22.02 3.50
C GLN A 219 10.60 -20.77 3.69
N PRO A 220 11.17 -19.56 3.82
CA PRO A 220 10.40 -18.33 3.83
C PRO A 220 9.52 -18.20 2.58
N GLU A 221 8.23 -17.96 2.77
CA GLU A 221 7.26 -17.71 1.71
C GLU A 221 6.93 -16.21 1.64
N ARG A 222 6.72 -15.68 0.43
CA ARG A 222 6.55 -14.24 0.21
C ARG A 222 5.30 -13.67 0.90
N ASP A 223 4.23 -14.44 0.96
CA ASP A 223 2.95 -14.07 1.58
C ASP A 223 3.04 -13.88 3.10
N GLY A 224 4.06 -14.47 3.75
CA GLY A 224 4.36 -14.21 5.15
C GLY A 224 4.94 -12.82 5.42
N TYR A 225 5.49 -12.15 4.40
CA TYR A 225 6.15 -10.84 4.51
C TYR A 225 5.36 -9.72 3.83
N VAL A 226 4.66 -10.04 2.73
CA VAL A 226 3.91 -9.07 1.91
C VAL A 226 2.43 -9.40 1.95
N ASP A 227 1.60 -8.41 2.30
CA ASP A 227 0.15 -8.58 2.26
C ASP A 227 -0.35 -8.70 0.80
N MET A 228 -0.48 -9.95 0.33
CA MET A 228 -1.01 -10.29 -0.99
C MET A 228 -2.43 -9.75 -1.22
N LYS A 229 -3.21 -9.45 -0.16
CA LYS A 229 -4.55 -8.85 -0.31
C LYS A 229 -4.50 -7.39 -0.75
N ALA A 230 -3.39 -6.70 -0.46
CA ALA A 230 -3.12 -5.38 -1.02
C ALA A 230 -2.75 -5.45 -2.52
N GLU A 231 -2.33 -6.61 -3.04
CA GLU A 231 -1.86 -6.77 -4.43
C GLU A 231 -3.00 -6.89 -5.45
N VAL A 232 -4.19 -7.39 -5.06
CA VAL A 232 -5.39 -7.38 -5.93
C VAL A 232 -6.08 -6.01 -5.89
N ARG A 233 -5.35 -4.98 -6.34
CA ARG A 233 -5.74 -3.56 -6.28
C ARG A 233 -7.18 -3.32 -6.72
N LEU A 234 -7.63 -3.96 -7.79
CA LEU A 234 -8.99 -3.80 -8.35
C LEU A 234 -10.13 -4.00 -7.33
N LEU A 235 -9.98 -4.94 -6.38
CA LEU A 235 -11.05 -5.29 -5.43
C LEU A 235 -10.79 -4.79 -4.00
N THR A 236 -9.58 -4.31 -3.71
CA THR A 236 -9.19 -3.73 -2.42
C THR A 236 -10.21 -2.71 -1.90
N PRO A 237 -10.76 -1.77 -2.71
CA PRO A 237 -11.79 -0.82 -2.24
C PRO A 237 -12.99 -1.49 -1.59
N TYR A 238 -13.53 -2.51 -2.25
CA TYR A 238 -14.76 -3.18 -1.82
C TYR A 238 -14.54 -4.00 -0.55
N GLN A 239 -13.37 -4.64 -0.43
CA GLN A 239 -13.00 -5.42 0.74
C GLN A 239 -12.78 -4.51 1.96
N ARG A 240 -12.01 -3.43 1.81
CA ARG A 240 -11.73 -2.48 2.90
C ARG A 240 -12.99 -1.76 3.39
N ILE A 241 -13.88 -1.34 2.48
CA ILE A 241 -15.19 -0.78 2.87
C ILE A 241 -16.03 -1.81 3.64
N ARG A 242 -16.05 -3.06 3.19
CA ARG A 242 -16.79 -4.14 3.85
C ARG A 242 -16.24 -4.46 5.25
N GLU A 243 -14.94 -4.33 5.44
CA GLU A 243 -14.26 -4.51 6.73
C GLU A 243 -14.42 -3.31 7.68
N GLY A 244 -14.99 -2.20 7.19
CA GLY A 244 -15.20 -1.00 7.99
C GLY A 244 -13.93 -0.16 8.18
N ASP A 245 -12.97 -0.28 7.26
CA ASP A 245 -11.72 0.48 7.30
C ASP A 245 -12.01 1.99 7.16
N LEU A 246 -11.63 2.77 8.17
CA LEU A 246 -11.99 4.19 8.28
C LEU A 246 -11.37 5.04 7.15
N PRO A 247 -10.08 4.89 6.79
CA PRO A 247 -9.51 5.44 5.55
C PRO A 247 -10.33 5.14 4.30
N ALA A 248 -10.81 3.90 4.12
CA ALA A 248 -11.61 3.51 2.96
C ALA A 248 -12.97 4.22 2.94
N LEU A 249 -13.68 4.23 4.05
CA LEU A 249 -14.96 4.94 4.16
C LEU A 249 -14.80 6.45 3.89
N THR A 250 -13.73 7.04 4.39
CA THR A 250 -13.42 8.48 4.20
C THR A 250 -13.06 8.77 2.75
N ALA A 251 -12.22 7.93 2.13
CA ALA A 251 -11.85 8.05 0.72
C ALA A 251 -13.07 7.97 -0.21
N LEU A 252 -13.99 7.03 0.04
CA LEU A 252 -15.25 6.92 -0.71
C LEU A 252 -16.13 8.16 -0.52
N GLY A 253 -16.23 8.66 0.72
CA GLY A 253 -16.95 9.88 1.03
C GLY A 253 -16.42 11.09 0.27
N LEU A 254 -15.09 11.29 0.25
CA LEU A 254 -14.42 12.36 -0.48
C LEU A 254 -14.65 12.26 -2.00
N ALA A 255 -14.44 11.07 -2.58
CA ALA A 255 -14.64 10.83 -4.01
C ALA A 255 -16.09 11.13 -4.43
N THR A 256 -17.07 10.65 -3.64
CA THR A 256 -18.49 10.89 -3.88
C THR A 256 -18.87 12.36 -3.72
N LEU A 257 -18.28 13.05 -2.74
CA LEU A 257 -18.54 14.47 -2.47
C LEU A 257 -18.09 15.35 -3.64
N VAL A 258 -16.88 15.14 -4.16
CA VAL A 258 -16.33 15.93 -5.28
C VAL A 258 -17.21 15.80 -6.53
N ASP A 259 -17.55 14.58 -6.93
CA ASP A 259 -18.38 14.35 -8.10
C ASP A 259 -19.84 14.78 -7.87
N GLY A 260 -20.35 14.63 -6.65
CA GLY A 260 -21.66 15.13 -6.24
C GLY A 260 -21.78 16.65 -6.38
N ILE A 261 -20.75 17.39 -5.97
CA ILE A 261 -20.68 18.85 -6.14
C ILE A 261 -20.64 19.21 -7.63
N ALA A 262 -19.83 18.51 -8.43
CA ALA A 262 -19.75 18.75 -9.88
C ALA A 262 -21.10 18.51 -10.59
N ILE A 263 -21.81 17.43 -10.20
CA ILE A 263 -23.15 17.13 -10.71
C ILE A 263 -24.14 18.23 -10.32
N PHE A 264 -24.12 18.69 -9.06
CA PHE A 264 -24.96 19.78 -8.58
C PHE A 264 -24.70 21.11 -9.31
N LEU A 265 -23.43 21.41 -9.60
CA LEU A 265 -23.08 22.56 -10.45
C LEU A 265 -23.63 22.42 -11.87
N GLY A 266 -23.51 21.23 -12.46
CA GLY A 266 -24.08 20.95 -13.78
C GLY A 266 -25.60 21.09 -13.83
N THR A 267 -26.33 20.67 -12.78
CA THR A 267 -27.78 20.89 -12.69
C THR A 267 -28.11 22.38 -12.54
N ALA A 268 -27.38 23.13 -11.72
CA ALA A 268 -27.57 24.56 -11.52
C ALA A 268 -27.33 25.37 -12.81
N ILE A 269 -26.25 25.06 -13.55
CA ILE A 269 -25.96 25.67 -14.86
C ILE A 269 -27.12 25.43 -15.83
N ARG A 270 -27.70 24.22 -15.84
CA ARG A 270 -28.82 23.87 -16.72
C ARG A 270 -30.13 24.54 -16.32
N ALA A 271 -30.44 24.62 -15.03
CA ALA A 271 -31.66 25.24 -14.52
C ALA A 271 -31.74 26.72 -14.92
N ARG A 272 -30.61 27.43 -14.90
CA ARG A 272 -30.51 28.84 -15.31
C ARG A 272 -30.65 29.06 -16.83
N GLN A 273 -30.36 28.03 -17.64
CA GLN A 273 -30.49 28.09 -19.11
C GLN A 273 -31.91 27.79 -19.64
N ARG A 274 -32.73 27.05 -18.88
CA ARG A 274 -34.13 26.73 -19.26
C ARG A 274 -35.05 27.95 -19.51
N PRO A 275 -35.05 29.03 -18.70
CA PRO A 275 -35.97 30.15 -18.94
C PRO A 275 -35.75 30.85 -20.28
N VAL A 276 -34.54 30.78 -20.85
CA VAL A 276 -34.25 31.41 -22.15
C VAL A 276 -34.70 30.55 -23.33
N VAL A 277 -34.55 29.23 -23.23
CA VAL A 277 -35.01 28.30 -24.29
C VAL A 277 -36.54 28.28 -24.38
N GLU A 278 -37.24 28.35 -23.24
CA GLU A 278 -38.70 28.47 -23.21
C GLU A 278 -39.16 29.80 -23.80
N ALA A 279 -38.52 30.93 -23.46
CA ALA A 279 -38.83 32.24 -24.04
C ALA A 279 -38.57 32.31 -25.57
N TRP A 280 -37.48 31.69 -26.04
CA TRP A 280 -37.19 31.60 -27.48
C TRP A 280 -38.16 30.69 -28.23
N SER A 281 -38.56 29.56 -27.62
CA SER A 281 -39.55 28.66 -28.23
C SER A 281 -40.94 29.32 -28.34
N GLN A 282 -41.32 30.13 -27.35
CA GLN A 282 -42.54 30.93 -27.39
C GLN A 282 -42.45 32.07 -28.41
N GLY A 283 -41.28 32.72 -28.53
CA GLY A 283 -41.03 33.73 -29.55
C GLY A 283 -41.12 33.18 -30.98
N LEU A 284 -40.52 32.02 -31.24
CA LEU A 284 -40.59 31.35 -32.54
C LEU A 284 -42.00 30.83 -32.86
N ALA A 285 -42.71 30.28 -31.86
CA ALA A 285 -44.11 29.89 -32.01
C ALA A 285 -45.02 31.11 -32.31
N GLY A 286 -44.74 32.27 -31.71
CA GLY A 286 -45.42 33.54 -32.02
C GLY A 286 -45.17 34.04 -33.44
N VAL A 287 -43.93 33.94 -33.93
CA VAL A 287 -43.57 34.33 -35.31
C VAL A 287 -44.23 33.40 -36.33
N ILE A 288 -44.23 32.08 -36.10
CA ILE A 288 -44.91 31.12 -36.98
C ILE A 288 -46.44 31.34 -36.96
N GLY A 289 -47.01 31.67 -35.79
CA GLY A 289 -48.43 32.04 -35.66
C GLY A 289 -48.80 33.31 -36.43
N GLN A 290 -47.95 34.34 -36.40
CA GLN A 290 -48.16 35.58 -37.16
C GLN A 290 -48.05 35.38 -38.68
N VAL A 291 -47.13 34.54 -39.15
CA VAL A 291 -47.01 34.21 -40.58
C VAL A 291 -48.24 33.44 -41.06
N LYS A 292 -48.80 32.54 -40.24
CA LYS A 292 -50.02 31.79 -40.57
C LYS A 292 -51.27 32.69 -40.64
N ASN A 293 -51.37 33.70 -39.78
CA ASN A 293 -52.47 34.66 -39.82
C ASN A 293 -52.33 35.70 -40.96
N SER A 294 -51.11 35.99 -41.40
CA SER A 294 -50.85 36.90 -42.52
C SER A 294 -51.06 36.22 -43.88
N ALA A 295 -50.87 34.90 -43.98
CA ALA A 295 -51.16 34.12 -45.18
C ALA A 295 -52.65 33.77 -45.37
N ALA A 296 -53.50 34.05 -44.37
CA ALA A 296 -54.96 33.88 -44.46
C ALA A 296 -55.70 35.14 -44.94
N VAL A 297 -54.98 36.22 -45.24
CA VAL A 297 -55.50 37.47 -45.80
C VAL A 297 -54.85 37.74 -47.15
N VAL A 298 -55.11 36.86 -48.13
CA VAL A 298 -55.00 37.15 -49.59
C VAL A 298 -56.11 36.39 -50.29
#